data_AF-A0A9E3WS44-F1
#
_entry.id   AF-A0A9E3WS44-F1
#
_cell.length_a   1.000
_cell.length_b   1.000
_cell.length_c   1.000
_cell.angle_alpha   90.00
_cell.angle_beta   90.00
_cell.angle_gamma   90.00
#
_symmetry.space_group_name_H-M   'P 1'
#
loop_
_entity.id
_entity.type
_entity.pdbx_description
1 polymer ?
#
loop_
_entity_poly.entity_id
_entity_poly.type
_entity_poly.pdbx_seq_one_letter_code
_entity_poly.pdbx_strand_id
1 'polypeptide(L)'
;DRPGLVVFVVMTDGLENSSREFTGPQVKEMIEHQQKVYNWQFTFLGANQDAFAEADAVGIAAGGAANFAMAKAGMAYAATAAKVSRMRGQQSRGVTVDNDFTSEEREAMQ
;
A
#
# COMPACT_ATOMS: atom_id res chain seq x y z
N ASP A 1 -0.85 5.88 24.99
CA ASP A 1 -1.51 4.91 24.10
C ASP A 1 -0.94 4.94 22.70
N ARG A 2 -0.96 3.80 22.00
CA ARG A 2 -0.58 3.68 20.58
C ARG A 2 -1.81 3.29 19.75
N PRO A 3 -1.95 3.74 18.49
CA PRO A 3 -3.05 3.33 17.63
C PRO A 3 -3.09 1.81 17.45
N GLY A 4 -4.29 1.23 17.43
CA GLY A 4 -4.47 -0.20 17.18
C GLY A 4 -4.18 -0.61 15.73
N LEU A 5 -4.29 0.30 14.77
CA LEU A 5 -3.97 0.08 13.37
C LEU A 5 -3.27 1.32 12.81
N VAL A 6 -2.13 1.13 12.15
CA VAL A 6 -1.42 2.17 11.39
C VAL A 6 -1.34 1.71 9.94
N VAL A 7 -1.80 2.56 9.01
CA VAL A 7 -1.78 2.30 7.57
C VAL A 7 -1.02 3.43 6.88
N PHE A 8 -0.02 3.07 6.09
CA PHE A 8 0.67 3.93 5.15
C PHE A 8 0.17 3.63 3.74
N VAL A 9 -0.27 4.66 3.02
CA VAL A 9 -0.64 4.57 1.61
C VAL A 9 0.35 5.41 0.83
N VAL A 10 1.15 4.76 0.00
CA VAL A 10 2.06 5.39 -0.96
C VAL A 10 1.31 5.48 -2.27
N MET A 11 1.22 6.68 -2.84
CA MET A 11 0.60 6.91 -4.15
C MET A 11 1.54 7.75 -4.99
N THR A 12 1.87 7.27 -6.17
CA THR A 12 2.88 7.86 -7.07
C THR A 12 2.37 7.95 -8.50
N ASP A 13 2.90 8.91 -9.26
CA ASP A 13 2.70 9.04 -10.69
C ASP A 13 3.70 8.22 -11.53
N GLY A 14 4.64 7.52 -10.88
CA GLY A 14 5.62 6.61 -11.49
C GLY A 14 7.03 7.18 -11.67
N LEU A 15 7.37 8.29 -11.00
CA LEU A 15 8.73 8.87 -10.98
C LEU A 15 9.47 8.62 -9.66
N GLU A 16 9.17 7.50 -9.00
CA GLU A 16 9.54 7.26 -7.60
C GLU A 16 11.06 7.12 -7.36
N ASN A 17 11.81 6.74 -8.40
CA ASN A 17 13.27 6.56 -8.37
C ASN A 17 14.08 7.88 -8.40
N SER A 18 13.50 9.01 -8.01
CA SER A 18 14.17 10.34 -8.02
C SER A 18 14.82 10.74 -6.69
N SER A 19 14.73 9.89 -5.66
CA SER A 19 15.33 10.15 -4.34
C SER A 19 16.86 10.29 -4.42
N ARG A 20 17.40 11.29 -3.70
CA ARG A 20 18.85 11.50 -3.53
C ARG A 20 19.35 11.27 -2.11
N GLU A 21 18.43 11.07 -1.16
CA GLU A 21 18.75 10.96 0.27
C GLU A 21 18.64 9.52 0.79
N PHE A 22 17.59 8.80 0.35
CA PHE A 22 17.36 7.41 0.74
C PHE A 22 17.37 6.50 -0.48
N THR A 23 18.08 5.38 -0.39
CA THR A 23 18.10 4.33 -1.40
C THR A 23 16.94 3.34 -1.21
N GLY A 24 16.52 2.64 -2.27
CA GLY A 24 15.48 1.61 -2.19
C GLY A 24 15.73 0.56 -1.08
N PRO A 25 16.93 -0.02 -0.93
CA PRO A 25 17.25 -0.94 0.15
C PRO A 25 17.09 -0.34 1.56
N GLN A 26 17.43 0.94 1.77
CA GLN A 26 17.22 1.61 3.06
C GLN A 26 15.74 1.77 3.35
N VAL A 27 14.94 2.17 2.35
CA VAL A 27 13.49 2.29 2.49
C VAL A 27 12.86 0.93 2.79
N LYS A 28 13.31 -0.13 2.11
CA LYS A 28 12.89 -1.51 2.37
C LYS A 28 13.14 -1.93 3.81
N GLU A 29 14.36 -1.69 4.33
CA GLU A 29 14.69 -2.00 5.72
C GLU A 29 13.78 -1.25 6.71
N MET A 30 13.52 0.04 6.46
CA MET A 30 12.61 0.83 7.27
C MET A 30 11.18 0.28 7.25
N ILE A 31 10.64 -0.01 6.06
CA ILE A 31 9.28 -0.55 5.91
C ILE A 31 9.17 -1.91 6.61
N GLU A 32 10.10 -2.82 6.37
CA GLU A 32 10.11 -4.13 6.99
C GLU A 32 10.22 -4.05 8.52
N HIS A 33 11.02 -3.13 9.05
CA HIS A 33 11.09 -2.88 10.50
C HIS A 33 9.72 -2.47 11.04
N GLN A 34 9.03 -1.52 10.38
CA GLN A 34 7.72 -1.06 10.84
C GLN A 34 6.64 -2.14 10.72
N GLN A 35 6.68 -2.96 9.68
CA GLN A 35 5.80 -4.12 9.52
C GLN A 35 6.04 -5.15 10.63
N LYS A 36 7.30 -5.54 10.89
CA LYS A 36 7.65 -6.63 11.82
C LYS A 36 7.49 -6.24 13.30
N VAL A 37 7.87 -5.01 13.65
CA VAL A 37 7.93 -4.57 15.05
C VAL A 37 6.61 -3.95 15.50
N TYR A 38 5.94 -3.22 14.61
CA TYR A 38 4.75 -2.43 14.95
C TYR A 38 3.49 -2.86 14.19
N ASN A 39 3.56 -3.88 13.33
CA ASN A 39 2.44 -4.35 12.50
C ASN A 39 1.84 -3.25 11.62
N TRP A 40 2.66 -2.30 11.19
CA TRP A 40 2.21 -1.26 10.27
C TRP A 40 1.88 -1.86 8.90
N GLN A 41 0.81 -1.38 8.30
CA GLN A 41 0.33 -1.85 7.01
C GLN A 41 0.75 -0.86 5.93
N PHE A 42 1.36 -1.35 4.85
CA PHE A 42 1.80 -0.51 3.74
C PHE A 42 1.02 -0.90 2.48
N THR A 43 0.38 0.09 1.87
CA THR A 43 -0.33 -0.02 0.59
C THR A 43 0.38 0.85 -0.43
N PHE A 44 0.50 0.35 -1.66
CA PHE A 44 1.18 1.03 -2.75
C PHE A 44 0.27 1.18 -3.97
N LEU A 45 0.17 2.39 -4.53
CA LEU A 45 -0.62 2.73 -5.71
C LEU A 45 0.27 3.44 -6.73
N GLY A 46 0.58 2.77 -7.83
CA GLY A 46 1.34 3.37 -8.93
C GLY A 46 0.44 3.67 -10.13
N ALA A 47 0.61 4.85 -10.73
CA ALA A 47 -0.08 5.21 -11.97
C ALA A 47 0.47 4.47 -13.22
N ASN A 48 1.57 3.74 -13.02
CA ASN A 48 2.40 3.04 -13.99
C ASN A 48 2.14 1.52 -13.95
N GLN A 49 2.64 0.76 -14.93
CA GLN A 49 2.43 -0.70 -15.00
C GLN A 49 3.37 -1.49 -14.07
N ASP A 50 4.38 -0.84 -13.51
CA ASP A 50 5.45 -1.39 -12.69
C ASP A 50 5.26 -1.15 -11.19
N ALA A 51 4.08 -0.71 -10.73
CA ALA A 51 3.79 -0.48 -9.31
C ALA A 51 4.09 -1.71 -8.44
N PHE A 52 3.89 -2.92 -8.98
CA PHE A 52 4.22 -4.16 -8.27
C PHE A 52 5.73 -4.36 -8.08
N ALA A 53 6.53 -4.00 -9.09
CA ALA A 53 7.99 -4.11 -9.01
C ALA A 53 8.57 -3.02 -8.10
N GLU A 54 8.03 -1.80 -8.18
CA GLU A 54 8.41 -0.70 -7.28
C GLU A 54 8.05 -1.02 -5.82
N ALA A 55 6.84 -1.54 -5.58
CA ALA A 55 6.41 -2.01 -4.26
C ALA A 55 7.34 -3.10 -3.70
N ASP A 56 7.71 -4.11 -4.51
CA ASP A 56 8.61 -5.19 -4.06
C ASP A 56 10.02 -4.67 -3.73
N ALA A 57 10.52 -3.72 -4.52
CA ALA A 57 11.82 -3.08 -4.30
C ALA A 57 11.91 -2.39 -2.93
N VAL A 58 10.77 -1.91 -2.39
CA VAL A 58 10.67 -1.30 -1.05
C VAL A 58 10.03 -2.21 0.00
N GLY A 59 9.82 -3.50 -0.29
CA GLY A 59 9.34 -4.48 0.71
C GLY A 59 7.84 -4.47 0.97
N ILE A 60 7.04 -3.95 0.04
CA ILE A 60 5.58 -4.01 0.09
C ILE A 60 5.11 -5.22 -0.72
N ALA A 61 4.37 -6.12 -0.07
CA ALA A 61 3.86 -7.32 -0.72
C ALA A 61 2.91 -6.99 -1.88
N ALA A 62 2.96 -7.79 -2.95
CA ALA A 62 2.16 -7.57 -4.16
C ALA A 62 0.65 -7.50 -3.87
N GLY A 63 0.14 -8.18 -2.85
CA GLY A 63 -1.26 -8.08 -2.41
C GLY A 63 -1.64 -6.64 -2.03
N GLY A 64 -0.76 -5.93 -1.33
CA GLY A 64 -0.91 -4.54 -0.93
C GLY A 64 -0.62 -3.50 -2.01
N ALA A 65 -0.24 -3.93 -3.21
CA ALA A 65 0.05 -3.06 -4.35
C ALA A 65 -1.06 -3.12 -5.41
N ALA A 66 -1.24 -2.01 -6.14
CA ALA A 66 -2.07 -1.95 -7.33
C ALA A 66 -1.58 -0.89 -8.32
N ASN A 67 -1.75 -1.17 -9.61
CA ASN A 67 -1.70 -0.16 -10.66
C ASN A 67 -3.05 0.59 -10.70
N PHE A 68 -3.03 1.88 -11.03
CA PHE A 68 -4.25 2.62 -11.36
C PHE A 68 -4.06 3.45 -12.63
N ALA A 69 -5.13 3.62 -13.40
CA ALA A 69 -5.13 4.58 -14.50
C ALA A 69 -5.32 5.99 -13.94
N MET A 70 -4.54 6.98 -14.40
CA MET A 70 -4.68 8.38 -13.94
C MET A 70 -6.11 8.93 -14.09
N ALA A 71 -6.81 8.55 -15.16
CA ALA A 71 -8.22 8.90 -15.38
C ALA A 71 -9.19 8.28 -14.35
N LYS A 72 -8.72 7.26 -13.62
CA LYS A 72 -9.43 6.49 -12.59
C LYS A 72 -8.93 6.78 -11.18
N ALA A 73 -8.14 7.84 -10.96
CA ALA A 73 -7.63 8.19 -9.63
C ALA A 73 -8.75 8.24 -8.56
N GLY A 74 -9.93 8.77 -8.90
CA GLY A 74 -11.10 8.76 -8.00
C GLY A 74 -11.57 7.35 -7.61
N MET A 75 -11.50 6.38 -8.52
CA MET A 75 -11.79 4.98 -8.22
C MET A 75 -10.68 4.35 -7.37
N ALA A 76 -9.42 4.72 -7.59
CA ALA A 76 -8.31 4.27 -6.74
C ALA A 76 -8.43 4.73 -5.29
N TYR A 77 -8.82 5.99 -5.08
CA TYR A 77 -9.16 6.47 -3.74
C TYR A 77 -10.34 5.73 -3.13
N ALA A 78 -11.40 5.48 -3.90
CA ALA A 78 -12.58 4.76 -3.41
C ALA A 78 -12.25 3.30 -3.03
N ALA A 79 -11.51 2.58 -3.87
CA ALA A 79 -11.06 1.22 -3.61
C ALA A 79 -10.15 1.16 -2.36
N THR A 80 -9.20 2.08 -2.26
CA THR A 80 -8.31 2.17 -1.09
C THR A 80 -9.08 2.51 0.18
N ALA A 81 -10.08 3.39 0.11
CA ALA A 81 -10.94 3.70 1.24
C ALA A 81 -11.77 2.47 1.70
N ALA A 82 -12.31 1.70 0.74
CA ALA A 82 -13.04 0.46 1.04
C ALA A 82 -12.13 -0.57 1.73
N LYS A 83 -10.93 -0.79 1.19
CA LYS A 83 -9.89 -1.63 1.79
C LYS A 83 -9.53 -1.20 3.21
N VAL A 84 -9.22 0.08 3.44
CA VAL A 84 -8.91 0.60 4.78
C VAL A 84 -10.09 0.45 5.75
N SER A 85 -11.32 0.59 5.26
CA SER A 85 -12.52 0.33 6.06
C SER A 85 -12.62 -1.15 6.48
N ARG A 86 -12.35 -2.07 5.55
CA ARG A 86 -12.27 -3.52 5.83
C ARG A 86 -11.19 -3.84 6.85
N MET A 87 -9.98 -3.29 6.69
CA MET A 87 -8.87 -3.45 7.63
C MET A 87 -9.22 -2.95 9.04
N ARG A 88 -9.89 -1.80 9.14
CA ARG A 88 -10.36 -1.25 10.42
C ARG A 88 -11.38 -2.19 11.08
N GLY A 89 -12.29 -2.76 10.31
CA GLY A 89 -13.26 -3.74 10.79
C GLY A 89 -12.64 -5.07 11.22
N GLN A 90 -11.51 -5.47 10.62
CA GLN A 90 -10.73 -6.63 11.06
C GLN A 90 -10.04 -6.34 12.39
N GLN A 91 -9.36 -5.18 12.48
CA GLN A 91 -8.67 -4.79 13.71
C GLN A 91 -9.64 -4.66 14.90
N SER A 92 -10.83 -4.09 14.70
CA SER A 92 -11.81 -3.95 15.78
C SER A 92 -12.36 -5.28 16.28
N ARG A 93 -12.30 -6.34 15.46
CA ARG A 93 -12.69 -7.71 15.83
C ARG A 93 -11.52 -8.53 16.38
N GLY A 94 -10.31 -7.97 16.44
CA GLY A 94 -9.11 -8.67 16.89
C GLY A 94 -8.67 -9.81 15.95
N VAL A 95 -9.05 -9.76 14.67
CA VAL A 95 -8.59 -10.72 13.66
C VAL A 95 -7.42 -10.14 12.88
N THR A 96 -6.62 -11.00 12.25
CA THR A 96 -5.51 -10.59 11.38
C THR A 96 -6.01 -9.62 10.32
N VAL A 97 -5.34 -8.47 10.22
CA VAL A 97 -5.62 -7.45 9.21
C VAL A 97 -5.10 -7.95 7.87
N ASP A 98 -6.01 -8.07 6.91
CA ASP A 98 -5.71 -8.38 5.53
C ASP A 98 -5.57 -7.07 4.75
N ASN A 99 -4.36 -6.82 4.26
CA ASN A 99 -4.00 -5.63 3.51
C ASN A 99 -3.90 -5.91 2.01
N ASP A 100 -4.53 -6.97 1.50
CA ASP A 100 -4.55 -7.24 0.08
C ASP A 100 -5.69 -6.48 -0.60
N PHE A 101 -5.47 -6.00 -1.83
CA PHE A 101 -6.56 -5.54 -2.69
C PHE A 101 -7.32 -6.74 -3.25
N THR A 102 -8.65 -6.65 -3.34
CA THR A 102 -9.44 -7.65 -4.08
C THR A 102 -9.27 -7.50 -5.59
N SER A 103 -9.64 -8.53 -6.35
CA SER A 103 -9.65 -8.45 -7.82
C SER A 103 -10.57 -7.34 -8.31
N GLU A 104 -11.76 -7.20 -7.72
CA GLU A 104 -12.74 -6.17 -8.07
C GLU A 104 -12.22 -4.77 -7.75
N GLU A 105 -11.54 -4.59 -6.62
CA GLU A 105 -10.87 -3.32 -6.28
C GLU A 105 -9.81 -2.98 -7.32
N ARG A 106 -8.99 -3.94 -7.75
CA ARG A 106 -7.95 -3.73 -8.77
C ARG A 106 -8.54 -3.42 -10.14
N GLU A 107 -9.58 -4.15 -10.55
CA GLU A 107 -10.27 -3.91 -11.82
C GLU A 107 -10.91 -2.54 -11.88
N ALA A 108 -11.49 -2.05 -10.76
CA ALA A 108 -12.08 -0.71 -10.70
C ALA A 108 -11.04 0.43 -10.85
N MET A 109 -9.77 0.15 -10.57
CA MET A 109 -8.68 1.13 -10.63
C MET A 109 -8.05 1.26 -12.03
N GLN A 110 -8.29 0.30 -12.93
CA GLN A 110 -7.75 0.28 -14.30
C GLN A 110 -8.69 0.97 -15.30
#